data_AF-A0A3N5EYS4-F1
#
_entry.id   AF-A0A3N5EYS4-F1
#
_cell.length_a   1.000
_cell.length_b   1.000
_cell.length_c   1.000
_cell.angle_alpha   90.00
_cell.angle_beta   90.00
_cell.angle_gamma   90.00
#
_symmetry.space_group_name_H-M   'P 1'
#
loop_
_entity.id
_entity.type
_entity.pdbx_description
1 polymer ?
#
loop_
_entity_poly.entity_id
_entity_poly.type
_entity_poly.pdbx_seq_one_letter_code
_entity_poly.pdbx_strand_id
1 'polypeptide(L)' 'MHNRIHFPALLDKVTDAETAARHIQDGTNLFISGFTSGYPKLIPKELVRRADEGEQFKVNLFAGASTGESV' A
#
# COMPACT_ATOMS: atom_id res chain seq x y z
N MET A 1 2.13 17.91 8.19
CA MET A 1 2.05 16.52 8.69
C MET A 1 1.79 16.41 10.20
N HIS A 2 2.11 17.42 11.02
CA HIS A 2 1.95 17.40 12.49
C HIS A 2 0.50 17.36 13.05
N ASN A 3 -0.54 17.18 12.24
CA ASN A 3 -1.95 17.21 12.70
C ASN A 3 -2.76 15.95 12.35
N ARG A 4 -2.09 14.84 12.03
CA ARG A 4 -2.75 13.54 11.73
C ARG A 4 -2.24 12.39 12.59
N ILE A 5 -0.99 12.47 13.05
CA ILE A 5 -0.36 11.48 13.91
C ILE A 5 -0.20 12.12 15.28
N HIS A 6 -1.04 11.71 16.24
CA HIS A 6 -1.09 12.32 17.57
C HIS A 6 -0.15 11.66 18.58
N PHE A 7 0.29 10.42 18.33
CA PHE A 7 1.22 9.71 19.20
C PHE A 7 2.66 9.89 18.67
N PRO A 8 3.55 10.65 19.36
CA PRO A 8 4.83 11.08 18.81
C PRO A 8 5.76 9.96 18.36
N ALA A 9 5.80 8.83 19.07
CA ALA A 9 6.67 7.70 18.74
C ALA A 9 6.34 7.02 17.40
N LEU A 10 5.17 7.28 16.80
CA LEU A 10 4.85 6.80 15.45
C LEU A 10 5.48 7.66 14.35
N LEU A 11 5.94 8.87 14.65
CA LEU A 11 6.65 9.70 13.68
C LEU A 11 7.95 9.04 13.21
N ASP A 12 8.59 8.25 14.08
CA ASP A 12 9.80 7.48 13.75
C ASP A 12 9.55 6.35 12.73
N LYS A 13 8.27 6.02 12.47
CA LYS A 13 7.86 5.02 11.47
C LYS A 13 7.41 5.65 10.16
N VAL A 14 7.37 6.99 10.07
CA VAL A 14 7.02 7.67 8.82
C VAL A 14 8.14 7.42 7.81
N THR A 15 7.78 6.92 6.65
CA THR A 15 8.70 6.61 5.56
C THR A 15 8.01 6.87 4.23
N ASP A 16 8.79 6.86 3.14
CA ASP A 16 8.28 7.01 1.79
C ASP A 16 7.55 5.73 1.30
N ALA A 17 6.84 5.85 0.19
CA ALA A 17 6.03 4.76 -0.33
C ALA A 17 6.87 3.58 -0.84
N GLU A 18 8.04 3.85 -1.41
CA GLU A 18 8.95 2.82 -1.94
C GLU A 18 9.49 1.97 -0.80
N THR A 19 10.03 2.59 0.24
CA THR A 19 10.53 1.91 1.44
C THR A 19 9.43 1.10 2.10
N ALA A 20 8.22 1.67 2.25
CA ALA A 20 7.08 0.96 2.80
C ALA A 20 6.66 -0.26 1.94
N ALA A 21 6.65 -0.12 0.61
CA ALA A 21 6.25 -1.19 -0.30
C ALA A 21 7.18 -2.41 -0.23
N ARG A 22 8.48 -2.22 0.09
CA ARG A 22 9.44 -3.31 0.27
C ARG A 22 9.08 -4.30 1.38
N HIS A 23 8.19 -3.94 2.30
CA HIS A 23 7.67 -4.89 3.30
C HIS A 23 6.70 -5.93 2.71
N ILE A 24 6.18 -5.69 1.51
CA ILE A 24 5.28 -6.61 0.80
C ILE A 24 6.14 -7.46 -0.13
N GLN A 25 6.15 -8.77 0.12
CA GLN A 25 6.98 -9.75 -0.60
C GLN A 25 6.11 -10.72 -1.41
N ASP A 26 6.75 -11.52 -2.27
CA ASP A 26 6.08 -12.62 -2.96
C ASP A 26 5.33 -13.54 -1.99
N GLY A 27 4.13 -13.97 -2.39
CA GLY A 27 3.24 -14.79 -1.58
C GLY A 27 2.49 -14.07 -0.45
N THR A 28 2.69 -12.76 -0.26
CA THR A 28 2.01 -12.00 0.81
C THR A 28 0.48 -12.01 0.62
N ASN A 29 -0.25 -12.32 1.71
CA ASN A 29 -1.68 -12.04 1.81
C ASN A 29 -1.88 -10.58 2.25
N LEU A 30 -2.22 -9.72 1.31
CA LEU A 30 -2.32 -8.29 1.49
C LEU A 30 -3.78 -7.87 1.72
N PHE A 31 -4.08 -7.43 2.94
CA PHE A 31 -5.39 -6.92 3.33
C PHE A 31 -5.38 -5.39 3.33
N ILE A 32 -6.28 -4.79 2.56
CA ILE A 32 -6.36 -3.33 2.42
C ILE A 32 -7.76 -2.81 2.76
N SER A 33 -7.81 -1.54 3.16
CA SER A 33 -9.08 -0.80 3.19
C SER A 33 -9.60 -0.58 1.77
N GLY A 34 -10.92 -0.38 1.64
CA GLY A 34 -11.53 0.00 0.37
C GLY A 34 -12.94 -0.55 0.18
N PHE A 35 -13.90 0.35 -0.05
CA PHE A 35 -15.26 0.03 -0.49
C PHE A 35 -15.79 1.26 -1.24
N THR A 36 -15.73 1.25 -2.57
CA THR A 36 -16.06 2.40 -3.44
C THR A 36 -15.15 3.63 -3.25
N SER A 37 -14.45 3.74 -2.11
CA SER A 37 -13.48 4.78 -1.73
C SER A 37 -12.58 4.26 -0.59
N GLY A 38 -11.61 5.07 -0.14
CA GLY A 38 -10.83 4.77 1.08
C GLY A 38 -9.72 3.71 0.92
N TYR A 39 -9.37 3.32 -0.31
CA TYR A 39 -8.26 2.40 -0.58
C TYR A 39 -6.90 3.14 -0.59
N PRO A 40 -5.78 2.45 -0.24
CA PRO A 40 -4.45 3.02 -0.30
C PRO A 40 -4.04 3.31 -1.75
N LYS A 41 -3.47 4.49 -2.01
CA LYS A 41 -3.17 4.96 -3.38
C LYS A 41 -1.69 4.96 -3.77
N LEU A 42 -0.79 5.06 -2.79
CA LEU A 42 0.65 5.19 -3.05
C LEU A 42 1.33 3.81 -3.11
N ILE A 43 1.10 2.96 -2.11
CA ILE A 43 1.74 1.63 -2.04
C ILE A 43 1.42 0.75 -3.27
N PRO A 44 0.17 0.66 -3.78
CA PRO A 44 -0.08 -0.12 -4.99
C PRO A 44 0.71 0.35 -6.21
N LYS A 45 0.97 1.66 -6.36
CA LYS A 45 1.78 2.19 -7.47
C LYS A 45 3.23 1.72 -7.39
N GLU A 46 3.79 1.64 -6.19
CA GLU A 46 5.15 1.12 -5.99
C GLU A 46 5.24 -0.39 -6.24
N LEU A 47 4.19 -1.15 -5.93
CA LEU A 47 4.14 -2.56 -6.31
C LEU A 47 4.12 -2.74 -7.84
N VAL A 48 3.35 -1.90 -8.56
CA VAL A 48 3.37 -1.90 -10.04
C VAL A 48 4.77 -1.55 -10.55
N ARG A 49 5.40 -0.49 -10.03
CA ARG A 49 6.75 -0.08 -10.42
C ARG A 49 7.76 -1.23 -10.25
N ARG A 50 7.73 -1.93 -9.11
CA ARG A 50 8.59 -3.10 -8.85
C ARG A 50 8.41 -4.21 -9.89
N ALA A 51 7.15 -4.51 -10.23
CA ALA A 51 6.84 -5.51 -11.26
C ALA A 51 7.34 -5.07 -12.65
N ASP A 52 7.16 -3.78 -13.00
CA ASP A 52 7.64 -3.20 -14.27
C ASP A 52 9.18 -3.20 -14.38
N GLU A 53 9.87 -3.10 -13.23
CA GLU A 53 11.33 -3.22 -13.14
C GLU A 53 11.83 -4.67 -13.20
N GLY A 54 10.92 -5.63 -13.37
CA GLY A 54 11.23 -7.04 -13.60
C GLY A 54 11.14 -7.93 -12.37
N GLU A 55 10.76 -7.40 -11.20
CA GLU A 55 10.56 -8.21 -10.00
C GLU A 55 9.38 -9.17 -10.23
N GLN A 56 9.65 -10.48 -10.13
CA GLN A 56 8.63 -11.51 -10.25
C GLN A 56 8.04 -11.80 -8.87
N PHE A 57 6.82 -11.33 -8.63
CA PHE A 57 6.10 -11.61 -7.40
C PHE A 57 4.58 -11.63 -7.63
N LYS A 58 3.87 -12.33 -6.74
CA LYS A 58 2.43 -12.39 -6.68
C LYS A 58 1.97 -12.21 -5.24
N VAL A 59 0.94 -11.39 -5.06
CA VAL A 59 0.26 -11.23 -3.76
C VAL A 59 -1.20 -11.64 -3.87
N ASN A 60 -1.78 -12.10 -2.76
CA ASN A 60 -3.23 -12.28 -2.67
C ASN A 60 -3.81 -10.99 -2.07
N LEU A 61 -4.58 -10.24 -2.86
CA LEU A 61 -5.15 -8.95 -2.43
C LEU A 61 -6.59 -9.11 -1.95
N PHE A 62 -6.86 -8.64 -0.74
CA PHE A 62 -8.18 -8.65 -0.11
C PHE A 62 -8.58 -7.20 0.21
N ALA A 63 -9.73 -6.77 -0.30
CA ALA A 63 -10.33 -5.47 -0.01
C ALA A 63 -11.75 -5.65 0.54
N GLY A 64 -12.35 -4.57 1.05
CA GLY A 64 -13.74 -4.61 1.54
C GLY A 64 -14.75 -4.87 0.42
N ALA A 65 -14.62 -4.17 -0.70
CA ALA A 65 -15.35 -4.44 -1.95
C ALA A 65 -14.56 -3.90 -3.14
N SER A 66 -15.20 -3.12 -4.02
CA SER A 66 -14.53 -2.47 -5.15
C SER A 66 -13.54 -1.40 -4.68
N THR A 67 -12.40 -1.35 -5.37
CA THR A 67 -11.36 -0.33 -5.24
C THR A 67 -11.02 0.20 -6.62
N GLY A 68 -10.33 1.34 -6.69
CA GLY A 68 -9.99 2.00 -7.95
C GLY A 68 -11.08 2.98 -8.44
N GLU A 69 -10.64 3.99 -9.20
CA GLU A 69 -11.51 4.90 -9.94
C GLU A 69 -11.81 4.26 -11.29
N SER A 70 -12.79 3.35 -11.31
CA SER A 70 -13.37 2.87 -12.57
C SER A 70 -14.76 3.48 -12.73
N VAL A 71 -14.75 4.77 -13.08
CA VAL A 71 -15.80 5.48 -13.83
C VAL A 71 -15.13 6.26 -14.96
#